data_AF-A0A1C5JFA3-F1
#
_entry.id   AF-A0A1C5JFA3-F1
#
_cell.length_a   1.000
_cell.length_b   1.000
_cell.length_c   1.000
_cell.angle_alpha   90.00
_cell.angle_beta   90.00
_cell.angle_gamma   90.00
#
_symmetry.space_group_name_H-M   'P 1'
#
loop_
_entity.id
_entity.type
_entity.pdbx_description
1 polymer ?
#
loop_
_entity_poly.entity_id
_entity_poly.type
_entity_poly.pdbx_seq_one_letter_code
_entity_poly.pdbx_strand_id
1 'polypeptide(L)'
;KGFASKAFERNLAEQGIELLRPSRKKEKTRYGEATLKKVRQLIESVNDTLKGQLDLEEHGGRTFAGVAVRVAQRLLAMAAAIWHNNKTNAPVTRSLIAYDH
;
A
#
# COMPACT_ATOMS: atom_id res chain seq x y z
N LYS A 1 8.93 -1.82 18.38
CA LYS A 1 9.46 -1.19 17.15
C LYS A 1 10.25 -2.20 16.32
N GLY A 2 9.94 -2.31 15.03
CA GLY A 2 10.72 -3.09 14.05
C GLY A 2 10.42 -4.60 13.99
N PHE A 3 9.22 -5.04 14.39
CA PHE A 3 8.71 -6.40 14.14
C PHE A 3 9.68 -7.56 14.47
N ALA A 4 10.42 -7.46 15.58
CA ALA A 4 11.52 -8.38 15.89
C ALA A 4 11.32 -9.12 17.23
N SER A 5 10.09 -9.29 17.69
CA SER A 5 9.85 -10.13 18.86
C SER A 5 9.92 -11.59 18.42
N LYS A 6 10.55 -12.44 19.23
CA LYS A 6 10.62 -13.89 18.97
C LYS A 6 9.23 -14.51 18.83
N ALA A 7 8.26 -14.03 19.60
CA ALA A 7 6.87 -14.47 19.51
C ALA A 7 6.24 -14.13 18.15
N PHE A 8 6.52 -12.94 17.62
CA PHE A 8 6.01 -12.52 16.31
C PHE A 8 6.69 -13.28 15.17
N GLU A 9 8.02 -13.41 15.20
CA GLU A 9 8.76 -14.20 14.19
C GLU A 9 8.31 -15.67 14.19
N ARG A 10 8.04 -16.25 15.37
CA ARG A 10 7.50 -17.61 15.47
C ARG A 10 6.09 -17.72 14.87
N ASN A 11 5.20 -16.78 15.19
CA ASN A 11 3.84 -16.79 14.65
C ASN A 11 3.80 -16.64 13.12
N LEU A 12 4.72 -15.87 12.55
CA LEU A 12 4.86 -15.77 11.09
C LEU A 12 5.42 -17.07 10.50
N ALA A 13 6.42 -17.67 11.14
CA ALA A 13 6.99 -18.95 10.69
C ALA A 13 5.96 -20.10 10.74
N GLU A 14 5.09 -20.13 11.77
CA GLU A 14 3.96 -21.07 11.87
C GLU A 14 2.97 -20.93 10.70
N GLN A 15 2.87 -19.74 10.10
CA GLN A 15 2.06 -19.47 8.91
C GLN A 15 2.84 -19.63 7.59
N GLY A 16 4.09 -20.09 7.64
CA GLY A 16 4.96 -20.21 6.46
C GLY A 16 5.41 -18.85 5.89
N ILE A 17 5.34 -17.78 6.68
CA ILE A 17 5.68 -16.41 6.26
C ILE A 17 7.10 -16.06 6.71
N GLU A 18 7.95 -15.70 5.75
CA GLU A 18 9.27 -15.14 6.04
C GLU A 18 9.22 -13.61 6.14
N LEU A 19 9.64 -13.06 7.28
CA LEU A 19 9.69 -11.62 7.49
C LEU A 19 10.97 -11.00 6.93
N LEU A 20 10.83 -10.26 5.84
CA LEU A 20 11.88 -9.41 5.30
C LEU A 20 11.96 -8.09 6.08
N ARG A 21 13.04 -7.89 6.84
CA ARG A 21 13.31 -6.66 7.60
C ARG A 21 14.79 -6.32 7.64
N PRO A 22 15.16 -5.03 7.79
CA PRO A 22 16.54 -4.65 8.02
C PRO A 22 17.13 -5.33 9.26
N SER A 23 18.42 -5.59 9.21
CA SER A 23 19.16 -6.21 10.30
C SER A 23 19.32 -5.21 11.43
N ARG A 24 19.16 -5.65 12.68
CA ARG A 24 19.49 -4.80 13.83
C ARG A 24 21.01 -4.71 13.99
N LYS A 25 21.47 -3.68 14.69
CA LYS A 25 22.91 -3.44 14.98
C LYS A 25 23.63 -4.64 15.63
N LYS A 26 22.91 -5.55 16.30
CA LYS A 26 23.43 -6.77 16.94
C LYS A 26 23.07 -8.06 16.18
N GLU A 27 22.51 -7.97 14.98
CA GLU A 27 22.15 -9.11 14.13
C GLU A 27 23.14 -9.22 12.96
N LYS A 28 23.38 -10.44 12.47
CA LYS A 28 24.09 -10.63 11.19
C LYS A 28 23.25 -10.06 10.06
N THR A 29 23.90 -9.48 9.06
CA THR A 29 23.26 -8.95 7.86
C THR A 29 22.38 -10.02 7.22
N ARG A 30 21.09 -9.73 7.09
CA ARG A 30 20.09 -10.59 6.47
C ARG A 30 20.17 -10.49 4.94
N TYR A 31 19.83 -11.58 4.27
CA TYR A 31 19.79 -11.64 2.82
C TYR A 31 18.78 -10.62 2.25
N GLY A 32 19.14 -9.96 1.15
CA GLY A 32 18.25 -9.01 0.46
C GLY A 32 18.09 -7.64 1.12
N GLU A 33 18.84 -7.33 2.20
CA GLU A 33 18.72 -6.07 2.94
C GLU A 33 18.91 -4.81 2.06
N ALA A 34 19.82 -4.86 1.09
CA ALA A 34 20.06 -3.76 0.14
C ALA A 34 18.82 -3.44 -0.73
N THR A 35 17.98 -4.44 -0.99
CA THR A 35 16.76 -4.30 -1.81
C THR A 35 15.60 -3.72 -1.01
N LEU A 36 15.59 -3.91 0.33
CA LEU A 36 14.51 -3.44 1.20
C LEU A 36 14.30 -1.93 1.11
N LYS A 37 15.36 -1.14 0.92
CA LYS A 37 15.23 0.31 0.73
C LYS A 37 14.43 0.63 -0.54
N LYS A 38 14.72 -0.04 -1.65
CA LYS A 38 14.02 0.18 -2.93
C LYS A 38 12.55 -0.24 -2.83
N VAL A 39 12.28 -1.40 -2.22
CA VAL A 39 10.92 -1.89 -1.98
C VAL A 39 10.16 -0.93 -1.07
N ARG A 40 10.79 -0.44 0.01
CA ARG A 40 10.19 0.56 0.89
C ARG A 40 9.79 1.82 0.13
N GLN A 41 10.69 2.35 -0.71
CA GLN A 41 10.42 3.55 -1.50
C GLN A 41 9.29 3.34 -2.51
N LEU A 42 9.20 2.15 -3.12
CA LEU A 42 8.07 1.81 -3.99
C LEU A 42 6.75 1.78 -3.22
N ILE A 43 6.74 1.14 -2.05
CA ILE A 43 5.54 1.08 -1.18
C ILE A 43 5.15 2.48 -0.68
N GLU A 44 6.13 3.30 -0.28
CA GLU A 44 5.92 4.69 0.13
C GLU A 44 5.33 5.50 -1.03
N SER A 45 5.90 5.41 -2.24
CA SER A 45 5.39 6.09 -3.44
C SER A 45 3.96 5.67 -3.83
N VAL A 46 3.65 4.36 -3.76
CA VAL A 46 2.29 3.85 -4.01
C VAL A 46 1.33 4.37 -2.94
N ASN A 47 1.71 4.32 -1.66
CA ASN A 47 0.87 4.79 -0.57
C ASN A 47 0.65 6.31 -0.64
N ASP A 48 1.66 7.09 -1.00
CA ASP A 48 1.55 8.54 -1.13
C ASP A 48 0.65 8.92 -2.31
N THR A 49 0.79 8.23 -3.45
CA THR A 49 -0.13 8.36 -4.59
C THR A 49 -1.56 8.02 -4.17
N LEU A 50 -1.74 6.91 -3.44
CA LEU A 50 -3.04 6.48 -2.96
C LEU A 50 -3.63 7.48 -1.96
N LYS A 51 -2.87 8.04 -1.03
CA LYS A 51 -3.36 9.07 -0.10
C LYS A 51 -3.79 10.33 -0.83
N GLY A 52 -3.06 10.75 -1.86
CA GLY A 52 -3.43 11.85 -2.73
C GLY A 52 -4.76 11.59 -3.45
N GLN A 53 -4.92 10.39 -4.03
CA GLN A 53 -6.18 9.97 -4.66
C GLN A 53 -7.33 9.83 -3.67
N LEU A 54 -7.02 9.37 -2.45
CA LEU A 54 -7.98 9.25 -1.35
C LEU A 54 -8.28 10.58 -0.69
N ASP A 55 -7.55 11.64 -1.05
CA ASP A 55 -7.63 13.00 -0.53
C ASP A 55 -7.99 13.00 0.97
N LEU A 56 -7.12 12.31 1.70
CA LEU A 56 -7.14 12.20 3.16
C LEU A 56 -6.48 13.39 3.83
N GLU A 57 -5.85 14.26 3.03
CA GLU A 57 -5.07 15.41 3.47
C GLU A 57 -5.92 16.69 3.50
N GLU A 58 -6.93 16.84 2.61
CA GLU A 58 -7.94 17.86 2.82
C GLU A 58 -8.88 17.48 3.97
N HIS A 59 -9.20 18.47 4.81
CA HIS A 59 -9.93 18.34 6.08
C HIS A 59 -11.42 17.99 5.90
N GLY A 60 -11.78 17.09 4.98
CA GLY A 60 -13.15 16.65 4.74
C GLY A 60 -13.69 15.65 5.76
N GLY A 61 -12.83 15.09 6.63
CA GLY A 61 -13.18 14.02 7.58
C GLY A 61 -13.43 14.51 8.99
N ARG A 62 -14.65 14.95 9.29
CA ARG A 62 -15.03 15.31 10.67
C ARG A 62 -15.29 14.09 11.57
N THR A 63 -15.45 12.89 11.01
CA THR A 63 -15.69 11.63 11.74
C THR A 63 -14.98 10.44 11.08
N PHE A 64 -14.65 9.41 11.87
CA PHE A 64 -14.05 8.16 11.38
C PHE A 64 -14.91 7.48 10.31
N ALA A 65 -16.24 7.42 10.53
CA ALA A 65 -17.17 6.86 9.57
C ALA A 65 -17.15 7.63 8.23
N GLY A 66 -17.09 8.96 8.27
CA GLY A 66 -17.00 9.78 7.06
C GLY A 66 -15.70 9.55 6.29
N VAL A 67 -14.58 9.34 6.98
CA VAL A 67 -13.31 8.95 6.36
C VAL A 67 -13.43 7.56 5.72
N ALA A 68 -13.96 6.57 6.43
CA ALA A 68 -14.11 5.20 5.92
C ALA A 68 -14.99 5.14 4.67
N VAL A 69 -16.11 5.88 4.65
CA VAL A 69 -17.01 5.96 3.48
C VAL A 69 -16.29 6.56 2.27
N ARG A 70 -15.53 7.64 2.44
CA ARG A 70 -14.77 8.23 1.32
C ARG A 70 -13.68 7.32 0.79
N VAL A 71 -12.96 6.64 1.69
CA VAL A 71 -11.96 5.64 1.29
C VAL A 71 -12.63 4.54 0.47
N ALA A 72 -13.75 4.00 0.94
CA ALA A 72 -14.49 2.97 0.22
C ALA A 72 -14.99 3.47 -1.15
N GLN A 73 -15.60 4.66 -1.21
CA GLN A 73 -16.10 5.25 -2.46
C GLN A 73 -14.98 5.45 -3.49
N ARG A 74 -13.85 6.03 -3.08
CA ARG A 74 -12.72 6.30 -3.98
C ARG A 74 -12.06 5.01 -4.46
N LEU A 75 -11.88 4.01 -3.58
CA LEU A 75 -11.40 2.68 -3.98
C LEU A 75 -12.32 2.00 -5.00
N LEU A 76 -13.65 2.07 -4.78
CA LEU A 76 -14.63 1.50 -5.70
C LEU A 76 -14.64 2.22 -7.05
N ALA A 77 -14.56 3.56 -7.05
CA ALA A 77 -14.50 4.36 -8.28
C ALA A 77 -13.25 4.00 -9.12
N MET A 78 -12.07 3.90 -8.50
CA MET A 78 -10.85 3.48 -9.18
C MET A 78 -10.95 2.06 -9.74
N ALA A 79 -11.49 1.12 -8.95
CA ALA A 79 -11.67 -0.25 -9.40
C ALA A 79 -12.64 -0.33 -10.60
N ALA A 80 -13.72 0.46 -10.59
CA ALA A 80 -14.67 0.55 -11.69
C ALA A 80 -14.05 1.15 -12.95
N ALA A 81 -13.25 2.21 -12.82
CA ALA A 81 -12.53 2.84 -13.94
C ALA A 81 -11.50 1.88 -14.56
N ILE A 82 -10.71 1.19 -13.74
CA ILE A 82 -9.76 0.17 -14.21
C ILE A 82 -10.49 -0.97 -14.92
N TRP A 83 -11.61 -1.44 -14.36
CA TRP A 83 -12.42 -2.48 -14.97
C TRP A 83 -13.02 -2.03 -16.32
N HIS A 84 -13.53 -0.79 -16.39
CA HIS A 84 -14.05 -0.21 -17.62
C HIS A 84 -12.97 -0.12 -18.69
N ASN A 85 -11.80 0.44 -18.36
CA ASN A 85 -10.65 0.51 -19.27
C ASN A 85 -10.22 -0.86 -19.78
N ASN A 86 -10.29 -1.89 -18.93
CA ASN A 86 -9.99 -3.25 -19.34
C ASN A 86 -11.02 -3.78 -20.34
N LYS A 87 -12.30 -3.48 -20.12
CA LYS A 87 -13.40 -3.89 -21.00
C LYS A 87 -13.38 -3.18 -22.36
N THR A 88 -12.86 -1.96 -22.42
CA THR A 88 -12.75 -1.18 -23.66
C THR A 88 -11.41 -1.36 -24.38
N ASN A 89 -10.54 -2.25 -23.90
CA ASN A 89 -9.18 -2.47 -24.42
C ASN A 89 -8.36 -1.16 -24.47
N ALA A 90 -8.50 -0.32 -23.45
CA ALA A 90 -7.69 0.88 -23.34
C ALA A 90 -6.19 0.52 -23.36
N PRO A 91 -5.33 1.31 -24.03
CA PRO A 91 -3.90 1.03 -24.13
C PRO A 91 -3.20 1.04 -22.76
N VAL A 92 -3.77 1.74 -21.78
CA VAL A 92 -3.29 1.78 -20.39
C VAL A 92 -4.47 1.55 -19.44
N THR A 93 -4.66 0.30 -19.00
CA THR A 93 -5.81 -0.11 -18.18
C THR A 93 -5.93 0.65 -16.86
N ARG A 94 -4.79 1.07 -16.29
CA ARG A 94 -4.75 1.79 -14.99
C ARG A 94 -4.82 3.31 -15.12
N SER A 95 -4.99 3.86 -16.32
CA SER A 95 -5.11 5.30 -16.49
C SER A 95 -6.45 5.81 -15.94
N LEU A 96 -6.41 6.76 -15.02
CA LEU A 96 -7.61 7.38 -14.44
C LEU A 96 -7.86 8.81 -14.97
N ILE A 97 -7.00 9.31 -15.86
CA ILE A 97 -7.04 10.70 -16.37
C ILE A 97 -8.40 11.05 -17.00
N ALA A 98 -9.02 10.11 -17.70
CA ALA A 98 -10.32 10.31 -18.34
C ALA A 98 -11.50 10.42 -17.35
N TYR A 99 -11.27 10.14 -16.07
CA TYR A 99 -12.26 10.16 -15.00
C TYR A 99 -12.00 11.26 -13.96
N ASP A 100 -10.98 12.09 -14.20
CA ASP A 100 -10.66 13.24 -13.37
C ASP A 100 -11.60 14.40 -13.77
N HIS A 101 -12.61 14.65 -12.94
CA HIS A 101 -13.67 15.65 -13.15
C HIS A 101 -13.83 16.53 -11.92
#